data_AF-A0A1F9MNE3-F1
#
_entry.id   AF-A0A1F9MNE3-F1
#
_cell.length_a   1.000
_cell.length_b   1.000
_cell.length_c   1.000
_cell.angle_alpha   90.00
_cell.angle_beta   90.00
_cell.angle_gamma   90.00
#
_symmetry.space_group_name_H-M   'P 1'
#
loop_
_entity.id
_entity.type
_entity.pdbx_description
1 polymer ?
#
loop_
_entity_poly.entity_id
_entity_poly.type
_entity_poly.pdbx_seq_one_letter_code
_entity_poly.pdbx_strand_id
1 'polypeptide(L)' 'MKYLPEIVLLVVGLAVIFILLYLAAMSEGWVMLLCILGTAVVYTGWHRVLLNLGWRVAGKDPDDFDFHFPG' A
#
# COMPACT_ATOMS: atom_id res chain seq x y z
N MET A 1 18.35 -7.12 9.94
CA MET A 1 17.60 -7.33 8.68
C MET A 1 16.10 -7.63 8.87
N LYS A 2 15.50 -7.37 10.05
CA LYS A 2 14.11 -7.75 10.36
C LYS A 2 13.03 -6.98 9.57
N TYR A 3 13.34 -5.78 9.07
CA TYR A 3 12.40 -4.88 8.36
C TYR A 3 12.59 -4.85 6.83
N LEU A 4 13.58 -5.59 6.31
CA LEU A 4 13.92 -5.61 4.89
C LEU A 4 12.71 -5.94 3.99
N PRO A 5 11.87 -6.97 4.27
CA PRO A 5 10.76 -7.31 3.39
C PRO A 5 9.67 -6.24 3.38
N GLU A 6 9.37 -5.61 4.52
CA GLU A 6 8.33 -4.58 4.64
C GLU A 6 8.76 -3.29 3.93
N ILE A 7 10.03 -2.91 4.05
CA ILE A 7 10.60 -1.76 3.34
C ILE A 7 10.58 -2.01 1.83
N VAL A 8 10.93 -3.22 1.37
CA VAL A 8 10.85 -3.59 -0.05
C VAL A 8 9.41 -3.51 -0.54
N LEU A 9 8.44 -4.00 0.23
CA LEU A 9 7.02 -3.95 -0.13
C LEU A 9 6.49 -2.51 -0.20
N LEU A 10 6.99 -1.63 0.68
CA LEU A 10 6.69 -0.20 0.62
C LEU A 10 7.28 0.46 -0.63
N VAL A 11 8.54 0.21 -0.96
CA VAL A 11 9.17 0.80 -2.15
C VAL A 11 8.49 0.30 -3.44
N VAL A 12 8.21 -1.01 -3.51
CA VAL A 12 7.53 -1.61 -4.66
C VAL A 12 6.10 -1.08 -4.80
N GLY A 13 5.33 -1.01 -3.71
CA GLY A 13 3.97 -0.48 -3.77
C GLY A 13 3.93 0.99 -4.19
N LEU A 14 4.89 1.80 -3.74
CA LEU A 14 5.02 3.19 -4.19
C LEU A 14 5.33 3.27 -5.69
N ALA A 15 6.24 2.43 -6.19
CA ALA A 15 6.56 2.37 -7.61
C ALA A 15 5.34 1.97 -8.45
N VAL A 16 4.56 0.99 -8.01
CA VAL A 16 3.33 0.55 -8.70
C VAL A 16 2.28 1.66 -8.73
N ILE A 17 2.07 2.38 -7.62
CA ILE A 17 1.18 3.55 -7.57
C ILE A 17 1.63 4.61 -8.58
N PHE A 18 2.92 4.90 -8.63
CA PHE A 18 3.47 5.89 -9.55
C PHE A 18 3.26 5.51 -11.01
N ILE A 19 3.45 4.24 -11.36
CA ILE A 19 3.20 3.69 -12.70
C ILE A 19 1.70 3.78 -13.03
N LEU A 20 0.81 3.40 -12.11
CA LEU A 20 -0.64 3.45 -12.35
C LEU A 20 -1.14 4.88 -12.53
N LEU A 21 -0.63 5.84 -11.76
CA LEU A 21 -0.94 7.26 -11.92
C LEU A 21 -0.38 7.82 -13.23
N TYR A 22 0.82 7.40 -13.62
CA TYR A 22 1.39 7.78 -14.91
C TYR A 22 0.57 7.25 -16.09
N LEU A 23 0.16 5.97 -16.04
CA LEU A 23 -0.74 5.39 -17.03
C LEU A 23 -2.11 6.10 -17.02
N ALA A 24 -2.66 6.41 -15.85
CA ALA A 24 -3.91 7.15 -15.74
C ALA A 24 -3.81 8.50 -16.47
N ALA A 25 -2.72 9.24 -16.26
CA ALA A 25 -2.47 10.54 -16.88
C ALA A 25 -2.29 10.47 -18.41
N MET A 26 -1.83 9.33 -18.95
CA MET A 26 -1.72 9.11 -20.39
C MET A 26 -2.97 8.46 -21.02
N SER A 27 -3.89 7.96 -20.20
CA SER A 27 -5.07 7.24 -20.65
C SER A 27 -6.31 8.13 -20.72
N GLU A 28 -7.21 7.84 -21.66
CA GLU A 28 -8.49 8.53 -21.80
C GLU A 28 -9.67 7.59 -21.52
N GLY A 29 -10.80 8.15 -21.10
CA GLY A 29 -12.05 7.43 -20.89
C GLY A 29 -12.00 6.42 -19.74
N TRP A 30 -12.55 5.23 -19.95
CA TRP A 30 -12.75 4.21 -18.91
C TRP A 30 -11.44 3.60 -18.38
N VAL A 31 -10.35 3.67 -19.15
CA VAL A 31 -9.03 3.17 -18.72
C VAL A 31 -8.47 4.01 -17.57
N MET A 32 -8.66 5.33 -17.62
CA MET A 32 -8.27 6.24 -16.53
C MET A 32 -8.95 5.86 -15.21
N LEU A 33 -10.25 5.55 -15.25
CA LEU A 33 -11.00 5.11 -14.08
C LEU A 33 -10.44 3.79 -13.51
N LEU A 34 -10.11 2.83 -14.36
CA LEU A 34 -9.49 1.57 -13.94
C LEU A 34 -8.11 1.78 -13.31
N CYS A 35 -7.28 2.64 -13.89
CA CYS A 35 -5.97 2.97 -13.34
C CYS A 35 -6.08 3.67 -11.97
N ILE A 36 -7.05 4.58 -11.80
CA ILE A 36 -7.31 5.24 -10.51
C ILE A 36 -7.86 4.24 -9.48
N LEU A 37 -8.80 3.38 -9.86
CA LEU A 37 -9.32 2.30 -8.99
C LEU A 37 -8.21 1.34 -8.56
N GLY A 38 -7.38 0.90 -9.51
CA GLY A 38 -6.22 0.07 -9.22
C GLY A 38 -5.26 0.76 -8.24
N THR A 39 -5.02 2.06 -8.43
CA THR A 39 -4.20 2.86 -7.51
C THR A 39 -4.79 2.89 -6.11
N ALA A 40 -6.11 3.07 -5.97
CA ALA A 40 -6.78 3.10 -4.67
C ALA A 40 -6.68 1.75 -3.91
N VAL A 41 -6.78 0.62 -4.62
CA VAL A 41 -6.61 -0.72 -4.03
C VAL A 41 -5.17 -0.93 -3.56
N VAL A 42 -4.20 -0.63 -4.43
CA VAL A 42 -2.77 -0.76 -4.10
C VAL A 42 -2.40 0.15 -2.94
N TYR A 43 -2.86 1.41 -2.95
CA TYR A 43 -2.65 2.37 -1.87
C TYR A 43 -3.22 1.87 -0.54
N THR A 44 -4.41 1.27 -0.54
CA THR A 44 -5.02 0.76 0.70
C THR A 44 -4.19 -0.35 1.33
N GLY A 45 -3.70 -1.30 0.53
CA GLY A 45 -2.80 -2.36 1.00
C GLY A 45 -1.46 -1.81 1.47
N TRP A 46 -0.86 -0.91 0.69
CA TRP A 46 0.41 -0.25 1.00
C TRP A 46 0.36 0.57 2.29
N HIS A 47 -0.70 1.36 2.47
CA HIS A 47 -0.90 2.21 3.64
C HIS A 47 -1.02 1.38 4.93
N ARG A 48 -1.68 0.22 4.88
CA ARG A 48 -1.76 -0.70 6.03
C ARG A 48 -0.37 -1.22 6.44
N VAL A 49 0.48 -1.58 5.47
CA VAL A 49 1.85 -2.01 5.75
C VAL A 49 2.68 -0.87 6.34
N LEU A 50 2.49 0.35 5.83
CA LEU A 50 3.17 1.54 6.34
C LEU A 50 2.79 1.83 7.79
N LEU A 51 1.50 1.75 8.12
CA LEU A 51 1.02 1.88 9.48
C LEU A 51 1.62 0.81 10.40
N ASN A 52 1.53 -0.47 10.02
CA ASN A 52 2.09 -1.56 10.82
C ASN A 52 3.59 -1.40 11.08
N LEU A 53 4.35 -0.96 10.07
CA LEU A 53 5.77 -0.67 10.24
C LEU A 53 5.99 0.53 11.17
N GLY A 54 5.23 1.61 11.00
CA GLY A 54 5.30 2.80 11.85
C GLY A 54 5.01 2.51 13.32
N TRP A 55 3.98 1.71 13.61
CA TRP A 55 3.65 1.28 14.97
C TRP A 55 4.74 0.39 15.59
N ARG A 56 5.26 -0.58 14.82
CA ARG A 56 6.39 -1.44 15.24
C ARG A 56 7.64 -0.62 15.54
N VAL A 57 7.93 0.41 14.73
CA VAL A 57 9.06 1.33 14.95
C VAL A 57 8.81 2.21 16.19
N ALA A 58 7.57 2.60 16.44
CA ALA A 58 7.19 3.38 17.63
C ALA A 58 7.18 2.56 18.94
N GLY A 59 7.52 1.27 18.91
CA GLY A 59 7.60 0.41 20.09
C GLY A 59 6.25 0.07 20.71
N LYS A 60 5.15 0.25 19.95
CA LYS A 60 3.83 -0.25 20.33
C LYS A 60 3.65 -1.65 19.73
N ASP A 61 3.34 -2.61 20.58
CA ASP A 61 3.16 -4.00 20.14
C ASP A 61 2.00 -4.08 19.14
N PRO A 62 2.22 -4.69 17.96
CA PRO A 62 1.18 -4.87 16.95
C PRO A 62 0.06 -5.82 17.41
N ASP A 63 0.27 -6.54 18.51
CA ASP A 63 -0.65 -7.52 19.09
C ASP A 63 -1.84 -6.86 19.83
N ASP A 64 -1.78 -5.55 20.13
CA ASP A 64 -2.96 -4.78 20.59
C ASP A 64 -3.95 -4.46 19.45
N PHE A 65 -3.55 -4.71 18.20
CA PHE A 65 -4.38 -4.62 17.01
C PHE A 65 -4.51 -6.01 16.36
N ASP A 66 -4.89 -7.00 17.16
CA ASP A 66 -5.43 -8.27 16.66
C ASP A 66 -6.81 -8.01 16.02
N PHE A 67 -6.83 -7.27 14.90
CA PHE A 67 -7.97 -7.22 14.00
C PHE A 67 -7.98 -8.53 13.22
N HIS A 68 -8.40 -9.58 13.92
CA HIS A 68 -9.08 -10.71 13.33
C HIS A 68 -10.19 -10.14 12.42
N PHE A 69 -10.00 -10.19 11.10
CA PHE A 69 -11.13 -10.15 10.19
C PHE A 69 -11.90 -11.47 10.41
N PRO A 70 -13.16 -11.47 10.89
CA PRO A 70 -14.02 -12.62 10.62
C PRO A 70 -14.17 -12.69 9.09
N GLY A 71 -13.87 -13.86 8.53
CA GLY A 71 -14.23 -14.19 7.15
C GLY A 71 -15.73 -14.22 6.95
#